data_AF-A0A366VWH2-F1
#
_entry.id   AF-A0A366VWH2-F1
#
_cell.length_a   1.000
_cell.length_b   1.000
_cell.length_c   1.000
_cell.angle_alpha   90.00
_cell.angle_beta   90.00
_cell.angle_gamma   90.00
#
_symmetry.space_group_name_H-M   'P 1'
#
loop_
_entity.id
_entity.type
_entity.pdbx_description
1 polymer ?
#
loop_
_entity_poly.entity_id
_entity_poly.type
_entity_poly.pdbx_seq_one_letter_code
_entity_poly.pdbx_strand_id
1 'polypeptide(L)'
;MTNFMAQAGPKFKQLDQNLANNSRQGQSAAPVQEHLDFITKTLDAWDTTELSSLQVMTLKKLEVYRFLGRHGAVWLNDVVKTQSYDIATLSTQVSASVKALFEASKQLQLASTALNNIGITADEYVTDAVAGRYRVAVIFKADASIDNVADLKKRVNDWHVTVTGIGNAVGETVDHTTVTGADTGSLMVFLGMTAQAALILAMISKSITVVAANILDLQIKAEELRSKRLTNDAMEQAFSDQQRDLKKEAIATAMRSIEPHLNVPLTTETRPKLELSIKNLLKFAEQGGEVDIETPVESSDELASDETVAAVTAELRAMVVEKRKADSDLKALTDQRHGHSSENKS
;
A
#
# COMPACT_ATOMS: atom_id res chain seq x y z
N MET A 1 0.08 -15.06 3.22
CA MET A 1 1.04 -15.95 2.50
C MET A 1 0.84 -17.43 2.81
N THR A 2 0.70 -17.83 4.08
CA THR A 2 0.49 -19.24 4.47
C THR A 2 -0.75 -19.88 3.81
N ASN A 3 -1.91 -19.22 3.90
CA ASN A 3 -3.15 -19.70 3.28
C ASN A 3 -3.04 -19.77 1.75
N PHE A 4 -2.43 -18.76 1.13
CA PHE A 4 -2.13 -18.76 -0.30
C PHE A 4 -1.24 -19.96 -0.70
N MET A 5 -0.14 -20.20 0.02
CA MET A 5 0.77 -21.31 -0.28
C MET A 5 0.14 -22.68 -0.02
N ALA A 6 -0.81 -22.79 0.92
CA ALA A 6 -1.58 -24.01 1.11
C ALA A 6 -2.48 -24.35 -0.09
N GLN A 7 -3.09 -23.33 -0.72
CA GLN A 7 -3.98 -23.50 -1.87
C GLN A 7 -3.22 -23.59 -3.21
N ALA A 8 -2.33 -22.63 -3.47
CA ALA A 8 -1.62 -22.51 -4.74
C ALA A 8 -0.35 -23.38 -4.81
N GLY A 9 0.30 -23.66 -3.68
CA GLY A 9 1.58 -24.36 -3.61
C GLY A 9 1.59 -25.75 -4.27
N PRO A 10 0.57 -26.62 -4.06
CA PRO A 10 0.49 -27.90 -4.76
C PRO A 10 0.43 -27.75 -6.28
N LYS A 11 -0.30 -26.74 -6.77
CA LYS A 11 -0.46 -26.47 -8.21
C LYS A 11 0.81 -25.91 -8.83
N PHE A 12 1.51 -25.03 -8.12
CA PHE A 12 2.85 -24.57 -8.51
C PHE A 12 3.85 -25.73 -8.64
N LYS A 13 3.83 -26.69 -7.69
CA LYS A 13 4.68 -27.90 -7.78
C LYS A 13 4.31 -28.78 -8.98
N GLN A 14 3.02 -28.93 -9.27
CA GLN A 14 2.56 -29.69 -10.44
C GLN A 14 2.98 -29.03 -11.75
N LEU A 15 2.83 -27.70 -11.86
CA LEU A 15 3.30 -26.94 -13.02
C LEU A 15 4.81 -27.11 -13.22
N ASP A 16 5.58 -26.94 -12.15
CA ASP A 16 7.04 -27.09 -12.15
C ASP A 16 7.47 -28.49 -12.65
N GLN A 17 6.82 -29.54 -12.13
CA GLN A 17 7.06 -30.92 -12.56
C GLN A 17 6.72 -31.14 -14.03
N ASN A 18 5.58 -30.62 -14.51
CA ASN A 18 5.17 -30.79 -15.90
C ASN A 18 6.11 -30.04 -16.87
N LEU A 19 6.55 -28.84 -16.51
CA LEU A 19 7.55 -28.09 -17.29
C LEU A 19 8.91 -28.79 -17.32
N ALA A 20 9.36 -29.33 -16.18
CA ALA A 20 10.61 -30.08 -16.09
C ALA A 20 10.55 -31.39 -16.93
N ASN A 21 9.41 -32.07 -16.97
CA ASN A 21 9.23 -33.24 -17.82
C ASN A 21 9.18 -32.87 -19.30
N ASN A 22 8.48 -31.80 -19.66
CA ASN A 22 8.35 -31.34 -21.04
C ASN A 22 9.68 -30.85 -21.63
N SER A 23 10.54 -30.22 -20.81
CA SER A 23 11.89 -29.81 -21.24
C SER A 23 12.82 -31.02 -21.51
N ARG A 24 12.56 -32.18 -20.91
CA ARG A 24 13.39 -33.39 -21.04
C ARG A 24 12.91 -34.36 -22.12
N GLN A 25 11.60 -34.50 -22.32
CA GLN A 25 11.05 -35.63 -23.09
C GLN A 25 10.64 -35.33 -24.54
N GLY A 26 10.63 -34.07 -25.00
CA GLY A 26 10.51 -33.68 -26.42
C GLY A 26 9.25 -34.10 -27.21
N GLN A 27 8.50 -35.13 -26.79
CA GLN A 27 7.43 -35.76 -27.60
C GLN A 27 6.18 -36.19 -26.83
N SER A 28 6.15 -36.09 -25.49
CA SER A 28 4.91 -36.26 -24.70
C SER A 28 4.76 -35.10 -23.73
N ALA A 29 4.21 -33.99 -24.24
CA ALA A 29 3.94 -32.81 -23.44
C ALA A 29 2.82 -33.12 -22.43
N ALA A 30 3.17 -33.19 -21.16
CA ALA A 30 2.19 -33.14 -20.09
C ALA A 30 1.42 -31.81 -20.19
N PRO A 31 0.10 -31.80 -19.96
CA PRO A 31 -0.70 -30.59 -20.03
C PRO A 31 -0.22 -29.57 -18.99
N VAL A 32 0.15 -28.37 -19.47
CA VAL A 32 0.60 -27.24 -18.63
C VAL A 32 -0.45 -26.13 -18.55
N GLN A 33 -1.30 -26.02 -19.56
CA GLN A 33 -2.26 -24.91 -19.69
C GLN A 33 -3.25 -24.86 -18.52
N GLU A 34 -3.80 -25.99 -18.11
CA GLU A 34 -4.75 -26.04 -16.99
C GLU A 34 -4.12 -25.55 -15.68
N HIS A 35 -2.87 -25.94 -15.41
CA HIS A 35 -2.14 -25.50 -14.23
C HIS A 35 -1.79 -24.01 -14.30
N LEU A 36 -1.37 -23.52 -15.47
CA LEU A 36 -1.11 -22.11 -15.71
C LEU A 36 -2.37 -21.26 -15.51
N ASP A 37 -3.49 -21.63 -16.12
CA ASP A 37 -4.76 -20.92 -15.99
C ASP A 37 -5.24 -20.90 -14.54
N PHE A 38 -5.10 -22.02 -13.82
CA PHE A 38 -5.44 -22.10 -12.41
C PHE A 38 -4.58 -21.16 -11.55
N ILE A 39 -3.26 -21.22 -11.72
CA ILE A 39 -2.31 -20.41 -10.95
C ILE A 39 -2.50 -18.94 -11.26
N THR A 40 -2.62 -18.56 -12.54
CA THR A 40 -2.90 -17.20 -12.97
C THR A 40 -4.19 -16.68 -12.35
N LYS A 41 -5.28 -17.47 -12.37
CA LYS A 41 -6.54 -17.08 -11.71
C LYS A 41 -6.41 -16.96 -10.20
N THR A 42 -5.68 -17.85 -9.55
CA THR A 42 -5.48 -17.81 -8.10
C THR A 42 -4.62 -16.62 -7.68
N LEU A 43 -3.59 -16.30 -8.46
CA LEU A 43 -2.77 -15.12 -8.28
C LEU A 43 -3.59 -13.84 -8.50
N ASP A 44 -4.36 -13.77 -9.58
CA ASP A 44 -5.17 -12.59 -9.91
C ASP A 44 -6.32 -12.37 -8.91
N ALA A 45 -6.90 -13.46 -8.38
CA ALA A 45 -7.90 -13.41 -7.33
C ALA A 45 -7.34 -13.08 -5.94
N TRP A 46 -6.02 -13.23 -5.73
CA TRP A 46 -5.43 -12.88 -4.44
C TRP A 46 -5.22 -11.38 -4.35
N ASP A 47 -6.12 -10.73 -3.61
CA ASP A 47 -6.04 -9.30 -3.37
C ASP A 47 -4.89 -8.94 -2.41
N THR A 48 -3.79 -8.43 -2.96
CA THR A 48 -2.65 -7.95 -2.17
C THR A 48 -2.88 -6.57 -1.55
N THR A 49 -4.00 -5.90 -1.84
CA THR A 49 -4.34 -4.61 -1.22
C THR A 49 -4.72 -4.73 0.26
N GLU A 50 -5.03 -5.94 0.72
CA GLU A 50 -5.22 -6.21 2.15
C GLU A 50 -3.91 -6.21 2.94
N LEU A 51 -2.75 -6.34 2.27
CA LEU A 51 -1.46 -6.36 2.93
C LEU A 51 -1.07 -4.96 3.41
N SER A 52 -0.58 -4.85 4.65
CA SER A 52 -0.01 -3.60 5.15
C SER A 52 1.29 -3.26 4.45
N SER A 53 1.66 -1.98 4.48
CA SER A 53 2.92 -1.50 3.88
C SER A 53 4.13 -2.22 4.47
N LEU A 54 4.10 -2.58 5.76
CA LEU A 54 5.15 -3.38 6.40
C LEU A 54 5.20 -4.82 5.89
N GLN A 55 4.06 -5.47 5.69
CA GLN A 55 3.98 -6.80 5.09
C GLN A 55 4.51 -6.77 3.65
N VAL A 56 4.11 -5.77 2.87
CA VAL A 56 4.62 -5.57 1.50
C VAL A 56 6.13 -5.32 1.49
N MET A 57 6.65 -4.49 2.39
CA MET A 57 8.09 -4.24 2.53
C MET A 57 8.86 -5.51 2.88
N THR A 58 8.32 -6.33 3.78
CA THR A 58 8.91 -7.62 4.16
C THR A 58 8.96 -8.56 2.96
N LEU A 59 7.86 -8.68 2.21
CA LEU A 59 7.80 -9.52 1.00
C LEU A 59 8.72 -9.02 -0.12
N LYS A 60 8.96 -7.70 -0.22
CA LYS A 60 9.93 -7.11 -1.15
C LYS A 60 11.37 -7.41 -0.73
N LYS A 61 11.70 -7.31 0.57
CA LYS A 61 13.03 -7.68 1.11
C LYS A 61 13.34 -9.17 0.90
N LEU A 62 12.31 -10.02 0.93
CA LEU A 62 12.41 -11.44 0.59
C LEU A 62 12.40 -11.70 -0.93
N GLU A 63 12.34 -10.66 -1.77
CA GLU A 63 12.31 -10.71 -3.24
C GLU A 63 11.17 -11.54 -3.85
N VAL A 64 10.10 -11.78 -3.08
CA VAL A 64 8.96 -12.61 -3.50
C VAL A 64 7.71 -11.83 -3.88
N TYR A 65 7.61 -10.54 -3.49
CA TYR A 65 6.41 -9.73 -3.72
C TYR A 65 5.98 -9.69 -5.19
N ARG A 66 6.94 -9.65 -6.13
CA ARG A 66 6.68 -9.66 -7.58
C ARG A 66 5.98 -10.91 -8.10
N PHE A 67 5.98 -12.00 -7.34
CA PHE A 67 5.38 -13.28 -7.72
C PHE A 67 3.98 -13.47 -7.10
N LEU A 68 3.43 -12.45 -6.44
CA LEU A 68 2.17 -12.52 -5.71
C LEU A 68 1.11 -11.61 -6.31
N GLY A 69 -0.16 -11.95 -6.07
CA GLY A 69 -1.29 -11.17 -6.54
C GLY A 69 -1.30 -10.99 -8.06
N ARG A 70 -1.87 -9.86 -8.49
CA ARG A 70 -1.89 -9.45 -9.90
C ARG A 70 -0.50 -9.30 -10.52
N HIS A 71 0.51 -8.87 -9.75
CA HIS A 71 1.89 -8.78 -10.25
C HIS A 71 2.43 -10.16 -10.65
N GLY A 72 2.18 -11.17 -9.81
CA GLY A 72 2.55 -12.56 -10.12
C GLY A 72 1.81 -13.10 -11.35
N ALA A 73 0.53 -12.79 -11.49
CA ALA A 73 -0.28 -13.21 -12.64
C ALA A 73 0.24 -12.61 -13.97
N VAL A 74 0.57 -11.32 -13.97
CA VAL A 74 1.17 -10.64 -15.13
C VAL A 74 2.53 -11.23 -15.44
N TRP A 75 3.41 -11.34 -14.44
CA TRP A 75 4.75 -11.95 -14.60
C TRP A 75 4.68 -13.35 -15.20
N LEU A 76 3.79 -14.21 -14.70
CA LEU A 76 3.65 -15.58 -15.19
C LEU A 76 3.17 -15.59 -16.64
N ASN A 77 2.18 -14.77 -16.98
CA ASN A 77 1.69 -14.65 -18.36
C ASN A 77 2.77 -14.14 -19.32
N ASP A 78 3.55 -13.14 -18.90
CA ASP A 78 4.63 -12.58 -19.71
C ASP A 78 5.73 -13.60 -19.95
N VAL A 79 6.19 -14.29 -18.88
CA VAL A 79 7.20 -15.34 -18.98
C VAL A 79 6.72 -16.48 -19.90
N VAL A 80 5.46 -16.92 -19.78
CA VAL A 80 4.91 -17.96 -20.66
C VAL A 80 4.83 -17.51 -22.11
N LYS A 81 4.41 -16.26 -22.38
CA LYS A 81 4.31 -15.73 -23.74
C LYS A 81 5.69 -15.58 -24.38
N THR A 82 6.62 -14.95 -23.68
CA THR A 82 7.98 -14.66 -24.18
C THR A 82 8.82 -15.92 -24.34
N GLN A 83 8.64 -16.91 -23.46
CA GLN A 83 9.42 -18.16 -23.46
C GLN A 83 8.65 -19.36 -24.03
N SER A 84 7.56 -19.13 -24.77
CA SER A 84 6.70 -20.18 -25.32
C SER A 84 7.43 -21.21 -26.20
N TYR A 85 8.58 -20.83 -26.80
CA TYR A 85 9.43 -21.70 -27.62
C TYR A 85 10.66 -22.26 -26.88
N ASP A 86 10.96 -21.78 -25.67
CA ASP A 86 12.07 -22.25 -24.84
C ASP A 86 11.55 -22.77 -23.49
N ILE A 87 11.06 -24.01 -23.53
CA ILE A 87 10.49 -24.71 -22.37
C ILE A 87 11.54 -24.88 -21.26
N ALA A 88 12.83 -24.99 -21.59
CA ALA A 88 13.89 -25.14 -20.61
C ALA A 88 14.10 -23.85 -19.80
N THR A 89 14.13 -22.70 -20.48
CA THR A 89 14.20 -21.39 -19.81
C THR A 89 12.93 -21.11 -19.01
N LEU A 90 11.75 -21.39 -19.58
CA LEU A 90 10.47 -21.28 -18.87
C LEU A 90 10.45 -22.13 -17.59
N SER A 91 10.83 -23.40 -17.69
CA SER A 91 10.92 -24.31 -16.53
C SER A 91 11.86 -23.75 -15.48
N THR A 92 13.05 -23.27 -15.87
CA THR A 92 14.05 -22.74 -14.93
C THR A 92 13.53 -21.52 -14.17
N GLN A 93 12.87 -20.59 -14.87
CA GLN A 93 12.33 -19.37 -14.26
C GLN A 93 11.16 -19.67 -13.31
N VAL A 94 10.26 -20.57 -13.70
CA VAL A 94 9.14 -21.01 -12.85
C VAL A 94 9.65 -21.79 -11.63
N SER A 95 10.60 -22.73 -11.80
CA SER A 95 11.22 -23.44 -10.67
C SER A 95 11.85 -22.47 -9.67
N ALA A 96 12.56 -21.45 -10.17
CA ALA A 96 13.22 -20.46 -9.32
C ALA A 96 12.22 -19.63 -8.51
N SER A 97 11.12 -19.16 -9.12
CA SER A 97 10.10 -18.39 -8.42
C SER A 97 9.34 -19.24 -7.39
N VAL A 98 9.00 -20.48 -7.73
CA VAL A 98 8.37 -21.44 -6.81
C VAL A 98 9.27 -21.71 -5.62
N LYS A 99 10.56 -21.96 -5.85
CA LYS A 99 11.54 -22.16 -4.77
C LYS A 99 11.64 -20.94 -3.86
N ALA A 100 11.71 -19.73 -4.43
CA ALA A 100 11.75 -18.50 -3.67
C ALA A 100 10.50 -18.32 -2.78
N LEU A 101 9.31 -18.60 -3.33
CA LEU A 101 8.05 -18.53 -2.59
C LEU A 101 7.98 -19.53 -1.43
N PHE A 102 8.41 -20.78 -1.64
CA PHE A 102 8.46 -21.78 -0.58
C PHE A 102 9.47 -21.42 0.51
N GLU A 103 10.66 -20.94 0.14
CA GLU A 103 11.68 -20.53 1.11
C GLU A 103 11.22 -19.34 1.94
N ALA A 104 10.65 -18.30 1.31
CA ALA A 104 10.08 -17.16 2.02
C ALA A 104 8.93 -17.59 2.96
N SER A 105 8.03 -18.46 2.50
CA SER A 105 6.96 -19.00 3.35
C SER A 105 7.51 -19.76 4.57
N LYS A 106 8.56 -20.57 4.37
CA LYS A 106 9.22 -21.32 5.43
C LYS A 106 9.90 -20.38 6.43
N GLN A 107 10.62 -19.35 5.95
CA GLN A 107 11.27 -18.37 6.82
C GLN A 107 10.26 -17.60 7.67
N LEU A 108 9.13 -17.17 7.09
CA LEU A 108 8.06 -16.51 7.83
C LEU A 108 7.41 -17.43 8.87
N GLN A 109 7.19 -18.71 8.54
CA GLN A 109 6.68 -19.70 9.49
C GLN A 109 7.66 -19.96 10.64
N LEU A 110 8.96 -20.10 10.35
CA LEU A 110 10.00 -20.28 11.36
C LEU A 110 10.09 -19.07 12.28
N ALA A 111 10.05 -17.85 11.73
CA ALA A 111 10.05 -16.63 12.51
C ALA A 111 8.81 -16.55 13.41
N SER A 112 7.62 -16.80 12.87
CA SER A 112 6.37 -16.83 13.65
C SER A 112 6.41 -17.88 14.77
N THR A 113 6.91 -19.08 14.49
CA THR A 113 7.05 -20.14 15.50
C THR A 113 8.04 -19.74 16.59
N ALA A 114 9.18 -19.16 16.21
CA ALA A 114 10.19 -18.72 17.16
C ALA A 114 9.68 -17.61 18.09
N LEU A 115 8.92 -16.65 17.55
CA LEU A 115 8.27 -15.59 18.33
C LEU A 115 7.23 -16.17 19.30
N ASN A 116 6.35 -17.04 18.82
CA ASN A 116 5.34 -17.70 19.66
C ASN A 116 6.00 -18.51 20.80
N ASN A 117 7.13 -19.17 20.54
CA ASN A 117 7.84 -19.96 21.55
C ASN A 117 8.44 -19.13 22.69
N ILE A 118 8.69 -17.83 22.48
CA ILE A 118 9.15 -16.90 23.52
C ILE A 118 8.01 -16.05 24.10
N GLY A 119 6.76 -16.46 23.86
CA GLY A 119 5.56 -15.79 24.35
C GLY A 119 5.07 -14.65 23.46
N ILE A 120 5.83 -14.22 22.45
CA ILE A 120 5.40 -13.14 21.54
C ILE A 120 4.39 -13.72 20.56
N THR A 121 3.11 -13.55 20.88
CA THR A 121 2.01 -13.98 20.02
C THR A 121 1.51 -12.83 19.14
N ALA A 122 0.91 -13.17 18.01
CA ALA A 122 0.24 -12.18 17.17
C ALA A 122 -0.90 -11.47 17.94
N ASP A 123 -1.52 -12.16 18.90
CA ASP A 123 -2.62 -11.64 19.71
C ASP A 123 -2.15 -10.63 20.77
N GLU A 124 -0.96 -10.81 21.36
CA GLU A 124 -0.37 -9.85 22.33
C GLU A 124 -0.05 -8.48 21.68
N TYR A 125 0.41 -8.46 20.44
CA TYR A 125 0.71 -7.21 19.72
C TYR A 125 -0.55 -6.46 19.25
N VAL A 126 -1.67 -7.16 19.12
CA VAL A 126 -2.98 -6.57 18.81
C VAL A 126 -3.68 -6.10 20.10
N THR A 127 -3.38 -6.71 21.25
CA THR A 127 -4.03 -6.39 22.54
C THR A 127 -3.34 -5.27 23.33
N ASP A 128 -2.02 -5.09 23.23
CA ASP A 128 -1.31 -3.94 23.81
C ASP A 128 -1.47 -2.63 23.00
N ALA A 129 -2.06 -2.71 21.80
CA ALA A 129 -2.58 -1.55 21.10
C ALA A 129 -3.87 -1.07 21.78
N VAL A 130 -3.76 -0.53 23.01
CA VAL A 130 -4.82 0.10 23.83
C VAL A 130 -6.22 -0.36 23.39
N ALA A 131 -6.68 -1.49 23.91
CA ALA A 131 -7.98 -2.13 23.60
C ALA A 131 -8.98 -1.19 22.90
N GLY A 132 -9.26 -1.47 21.62
CA GLY A 132 -10.16 -0.64 20.80
C GLY A 132 -9.49 0.46 19.96
N ARG A 133 -8.15 0.48 19.84
CA ARG A 133 -7.44 1.40 18.95
C ARG A 133 -6.88 0.73 17.70
N TYR A 134 -6.98 1.45 16.59
CA TYR A 134 -6.38 1.12 15.31
C TYR A 134 -4.94 1.60 15.27
N ARG A 135 -4.06 0.77 14.70
CA ARG A 135 -2.65 1.10 14.57
C ARG A 135 -2.39 1.77 13.23
N VAL A 136 -1.93 3.00 13.27
CA VAL A 136 -1.55 3.80 12.11
C VAL A 136 -0.03 3.86 12.04
N ALA A 137 0.54 3.34 10.97
CA ALA A 137 1.95 3.41 10.68
C ALA A 137 2.27 4.71 9.90
N VAL A 138 3.07 5.58 10.51
CA VAL A 138 3.64 6.76 9.85
C VAL A 138 5.08 6.46 9.45
N ILE A 139 5.34 6.44 8.15
CA ILE A 139 6.61 5.98 7.56
C ILE A 139 7.35 7.19 6.98
N PHE A 140 8.49 7.54 7.56
CA PHE A 140 9.35 8.63 7.13
C PHE A 140 10.42 8.11 6.15
N LYS A 141 10.29 8.42 4.86
CA LYS A 141 11.21 8.00 3.79
C LYS A 141 11.42 9.11 2.76
N ALA A 142 12.43 8.97 1.89
CA ALA A 142 12.81 9.99 0.91
C ALA A 142 12.99 11.37 1.57
N ASP A 143 12.48 12.46 0.99
CA ASP A 143 12.58 13.82 1.54
C ASP A 143 11.76 14.04 2.82
N ALA A 144 10.95 13.05 3.21
CA ALA A 144 10.26 13.01 4.49
C ALA A 144 11.12 12.37 5.60
N SER A 145 12.33 11.86 5.29
CA SER A 145 13.24 11.28 6.27
C SER A 145 13.59 12.25 7.41
N ILE A 146 14.08 11.68 8.50
CA ILE A 146 14.54 12.41 9.67
C ILE A 146 16.05 12.21 9.76
N ASP A 147 16.80 13.20 9.27
CA ASP A 147 18.26 13.09 9.17
C ASP A 147 18.96 13.65 10.42
N ASN A 148 18.28 14.52 11.17
CA ASN A 148 18.80 15.13 12.38
C ASN A 148 17.70 15.51 13.39
N VAL A 149 18.11 16.00 14.57
CA VAL A 149 17.20 16.37 15.67
C VAL A 149 16.29 17.55 15.32
N ALA A 150 16.73 18.48 14.46
CA ALA A 150 15.89 19.59 14.04
C ALA A 150 14.74 19.11 13.14
N ASP A 151 15.02 18.16 12.25
CA ASP A 151 14.00 17.49 11.44
C ASP A 151 13.04 16.73 12.33
N LEU A 152 13.53 15.98 13.33
CA LEU A 152 12.68 15.26 14.28
C LEU A 152 11.69 16.21 14.95
N LYS A 153 12.19 17.33 15.52
CA LYS A 153 11.35 18.33 16.16
C LYS A 153 10.29 18.89 15.21
N LYS A 154 10.67 19.19 13.97
CA LYS A 154 9.76 19.70 12.95
C LYS A 154 8.68 18.66 12.60
N ARG A 155 9.07 17.41 12.36
CA ARG A 155 8.13 16.32 12.04
C ARG A 155 7.18 16.05 13.19
N VAL A 156 7.66 16.04 14.43
CA VAL A 156 6.82 15.89 15.63
C VAL A 156 5.82 17.03 15.73
N ASN A 157 6.22 18.28 15.50
CA ASN A 157 5.30 19.42 15.50
C ASN A 157 4.26 19.33 14.38
N ASP A 158 4.68 18.99 13.16
CA ASP A 158 3.78 18.82 12.02
C ASP A 158 2.73 17.73 12.31
N TRP A 159 3.15 16.60 12.88
CA TRP A 159 2.28 15.49 13.26
C TRP A 159 1.39 15.79 14.46
N HIS A 160 1.88 16.53 15.46
CA HIS A 160 1.06 17.01 16.57
C HIS A 160 -0.10 17.88 16.06
N VAL A 161 0.18 18.83 15.16
CA VAL A 161 -0.85 19.66 14.52
C VAL A 161 -1.84 18.80 13.72
N THR A 162 -1.35 17.84 12.94
CA THR A 162 -2.18 16.94 12.14
C THR A 162 -3.13 16.10 12.99
N VAL A 163 -2.60 15.43 14.02
CA VAL A 163 -3.40 14.60 14.94
C VAL A 163 -4.40 15.45 15.70
N THR A 164 -4.01 16.66 16.13
CA THR A 164 -4.90 17.61 16.80
C THR A 164 -6.06 18.05 15.91
N GLY A 165 -5.81 18.37 14.64
CA GLY A 165 -6.87 18.78 13.73
C GLY A 165 -7.84 17.65 13.40
N ILE A 166 -7.35 16.42 13.23
CA ILE A 166 -8.18 15.22 13.03
C ILE A 166 -8.99 14.92 14.29
N GLY A 167 -8.35 14.87 15.46
CA GLY A 167 -9.01 14.63 16.74
C GLY A 167 -10.15 15.63 16.98
N ASN A 168 -9.88 16.92 16.83
CA ASN A 168 -10.91 17.96 16.99
C ASN A 168 -12.09 17.81 16.00
N ALA A 169 -11.84 17.30 14.79
CA ALA A 169 -12.91 17.07 13.81
C ALA A 169 -13.84 15.93 14.23
N VAL A 170 -13.33 14.94 14.96
CA VAL A 170 -14.12 13.80 15.48
C VAL A 170 -14.56 13.98 16.93
N GLY A 171 -14.27 15.13 17.55
CA GLY A 171 -14.63 15.44 18.95
C GLY A 171 -13.68 14.84 20.00
N GLU A 172 -12.47 14.44 19.60
CA GLU A 172 -11.46 13.81 20.44
C GLU A 172 -10.31 14.77 20.78
N THR A 173 -9.68 14.59 21.94
CA THR A 173 -8.43 15.28 22.29
C THR A 173 -7.19 14.52 21.79
N VAL A 174 -6.06 15.22 21.71
CA VAL A 174 -4.77 14.63 21.29
C VAL A 174 -4.35 13.47 22.19
N ASP A 175 -4.76 13.48 23.47
CA ASP A 175 -4.44 12.44 24.44
C ASP A 175 -5.07 11.07 24.10
N HIS A 176 -6.06 11.05 23.20
CA HIS A 176 -6.61 9.81 22.66
C HIS A 176 -5.71 9.15 21.61
N THR A 177 -4.67 9.84 21.12
CA THR A 177 -3.68 9.28 20.21
C THR A 177 -2.36 9.00 20.95
N THR A 178 -1.90 7.76 20.90
CA THR A 178 -0.68 7.32 21.61
C THR A 178 0.39 6.80 20.66
N VAL A 179 1.66 7.14 20.91
CA VAL A 179 2.78 6.49 20.21
C VAL A 179 2.96 5.07 20.74
N THR A 180 2.73 4.07 19.90
CA THR A 180 2.78 2.64 20.27
C THR A 180 4.09 1.96 19.84
N GLY A 181 4.99 2.64 19.14
CA GLY A 181 6.33 2.13 18.84
C GLY A 181 7.12 2.95 17.82
N ALA A 182 8.40 2.62 17.67
CA ALA A 182 9.28 3.11 16.61
C ALA A 182 10.23 2.02 16.09
N ASP A 183 10.50 1.98 14.78
CA ASP A 183 11.37 0.97 14.13
C ASP A 183 12.55 1.60 13.36
N THR A 184 13.63 0.85 13.19
CA THR A 184 14.91 1.30 12.58
C THR A 184 15.14 0.76 11.17
N GLY A 185 15.47 1.67 10.25
CA GLY A 185 15.77 1.42 8.83
C GLY A 185 15.29 2.60 7.99
N SER A 186 13.97 2.83 8.05
CA SER A 186 13.29 4.12 7.84
C SER A 186 12.57 4.40 9.15
N LEU A 187 12.66 5.62 9.71
CA LEU A 187 11.94 5.89 10.95
C LEU A 187 10.44 5.64 10.69
N MET A 188 9.87 4.74 11.45
CA MET A 188 8.43 4.49 11.46
C MET A 188 7.92 4.81 12.86
N VAL A 189 6.80 5.52 12.95
CA VAL A 189 6.12 5.79 14.21
C VAL A 189 4.74 5.17 14.14
N PHE A 190 4.38 4.36 15.14
CA PHE A 190 3.04 3.80 15.23
C PHE A 190 2.18 4.66 16.14
N LEU A 191 1.00 5.04 15.66
CA LEU A 191 -0.01 5.78 16.42
C LEU A 191 -1.21 4.87 16.69
N GLY A 192 -1.66 4.79 17.94
CA GLY A 192 -2.95 4.19 18.28
C GLY A 192 -4.03 5.25 18.19
N MET A 193 -5.02 5.07 17.30
CA MET A 193 -6.13 6.01 17.06
C MET A 193 -7.48 5.30 17.22
N THR A 194 -8.56 6.04 17.46
CA THR A 194 -9.93 5.47 17.42
C THR A 194 -10.31 5.09 15.98
N ALA A 195 -11.37 4.29 15.83
CA ALA A 195 -11.91 3.92 14.52
C ALA A 195 -12.26 5.16 13.68
N GLN A 196 -12.90 6.15 14.29
CA GLN A 196 -13.33 7.36 13.60
C GLN A 196 -12.15 8.21 13.15
N ALA A 197 -11.17 8.45 14.03
CA ALA A 197 -9.99 9.23 13.68
C ALA A 197 -9.16 8.53 12.58
N ALA A 198 -9.03 7.21 12.64
CA ALA A 198 -8.39 6.41 11.60
C ALA A 198 -9.15 6.48 10.26
N LEU A 199 -10.48 6.45 10.28
CA LEU A 199 -11.33 6.59 9.08
C LEU A 199 -11.10 7.93 8.40
N ILE A 200 -11.13 9.03 9.16
CA ILE A 200 -10.87 10.36 8.63
C ILE A 200 -9.46 10.45 8.04
N LEU A 201 -8.45 9.92 8.73
CA LEU A 201 -7.09 9.89 8.20
C LEU A 201 -6.97 9.06 6.91
N ALA A 202 -7.69 7.93 6.82
CA ALA A 202 -7.74 7.10 5.61
C ALA A 202 -8.35 7.87 4.42
N MET A 203 -9.45 8.58 4.65
CA MET A 203 -10.12 9.41 3.63
C MET A 203 -9.23 10.56 3.14
N ILE A 204 -8.53 11.24 4.07
CA ILE A 204 -7.56 12.29 3.72
C ILE A 204 -6.43 11.69 2.87
N SER A 205 -5.85 10.59 3.34
CA SER A 205 -4.72 9.93 2.68
C SER A 205 -5.09 9.47 1.27
N LYS A 206 -6.26 8.82 1.10
CA LYS A 206 -6.79 8.43 -0.20
C LYS A 206 -6.96 9.63 -1.14
N SER A 207 -7.56 10.72 -0.65
CA SER A 207 -7.79 11.93 -1.44
C SER A 207 -6.47 12.54 -1.93
N ILE A 208 -5.45 12.57 -1.06
CA ILE A 208 -4.11 13.01 -1.42
C ILE A 208 -3.49 12.11 -2.50
N THR A 209 -3.58 10.78 -2.34
CA THR A 209 -3.06 9.82 -3.31
C THR A 209 -3.73 9.97 -4.68
N VAL A 210 -5.06 10.13 -4.72
CA VAL A 210 -5.80 10.35 -5.98
C VAL A 210 -5.36 11.64 -6.68
N VAL A 211 -5.16 12.72 -5.93
CA VAL A 211 -4.66 13.98 -6.51
C VAL A 211 -3.23 13.83 -7.02
N ALA A 212 -2.37 13.15 -6.28
CA ALA A 212 -1.01 12.86 -6.72
C ALA A 212 -1.01 12.06 -8.03
N ALA A 213 -1.91 11.09 -8.17
CA ALA A 213 -2.08 10.32 -9.41
C ALA A 213 -2.50 11.21 -10.58
N ASN A 214 -3.46 12.12 -10.37
CA ASN A 214 -3.90 13.08 -11.39
C ASN A 214 -2.79 14.04 -11.82
N ILE A 215 -2.00 14.54 -10.87
CA ILE A 215 -0.84 15.40 -11.17
C ILE A 215 0.20 14.63 -11.97
N LEU A 216 0.46 13.38 -11.61
CA LEU A 216 1.45 12.54 -12.31
C LEU A 216 1.00 12.18 -13.73
N ASP A 217 -0.27 11.81 -13.91
CA ASP A 217 -0.87 11.60 -15.23
C ASP A 217 -0.78 12.86 -16.10
N LEU A 218 -1.05 14.04 -15.53
CA LEU A 218 -0.87 15.31 -16.23
C LEU A 218 0.59 15.54 -16.65
N GLN A 219 1.56 15.20 -15.79
CA GLN A 219 2.98 15.29 -16.11
C GLN A 219 3.40 14.33 -17.22
N ILE A 220 2.90 13.10 -17.22
CA ILE A 220 3.14 12.11 -18.30
C ILE A 220 2.60 12.65 -19.62
N LYS A 221 1.36 13.14 -19.65
CA LYS A 221 0.74 13.73 -20.84
C LYS A 221 1.49 14.96 -21.35
N ALA A 222 1.95 15.83 -20.45
CA ALA A 222 2.76 16.98 -20.82
C ALA A 222 4.08 16.55 -21.47
N GLU A 223 4.75 15.54 -20.92
CA GLU A 223 6.00 15.01 -21.46
C GLU A 223 5.81 14.32 -22.82
N GLU A 224 4.70 13.60 -23.03
CA GLU A 224 4.35 13.05 -24.34
C GLU A 224 4.13 14.12 -25.41
N LEU A 225 3.54 15.26 -25.04
CA LEU A 225 3.38 16.38 -25.96
C LEU A 225 4.72 17.05 -26.28
N ARG A 226 5.60 17.18 -25.28
CA ARG A 226 6.98 17.69 -25.47
C ARG A 226 7.77 16.79 -26.41
N SER A 227 7.72 15.46 -26.21
CA SER A 227 8.45 14.51 -27.06
C SER A 227 7.97 14.54 -28.50
N LYS A 228 6.67 14.80 -28.72
CA LYS A 228 6.06 15.01 -30.04
C LYS A 228 6.29 16.42 -30.62
N ARG A 229 6.98 17.31 -29.90
CA ARG A 229 7.19 18.73 -30.26
C ARG A 229 5.89 19.49 -30.51
N LEU A 230 4.83 19.13 -29.78
CA LEU A 230 3.50 19.72 -29.87
C LEU A 230 3.22 20.74 -28.75
N THR A 231 4.21 21.06 -27.90
CA THR A 231 4.07 22.05 -26.82
C THR A 231 4.53 23.44 -27.23
N ASN A 232 3.94 24.46 -26.59
CA ASN A 232 4.38 25.85 -26.63
C ASN A 232 4.34 26.44 -25.21
N ASP A 233 4.88 27.64 -25.02
CA ASP A 233 4.97 28.27 -23.69
C ASP A 233 3.61 28.46 -23.01
N ALA A 234 2.55 28.70 -23.79
CA ALA A 234 1.20 28.84 -23.26
C ALA A 234 0.67 27.50 -22.70
N MET A 235 0.97 26.38 -23.36
CA MET A 235 0.62 25.03 -22.87
C MET A 235 1.41 24.66 -21.62
N GLU A 236 2.71 25.00 -21.56
CA GLU A 236 3.54 24.76 -20.38
C GLU A 236 3.02 25.51 -19.15
N GLN A 237 2.64 26.78 -19.35
CA GLN A 237 2.04 27.59 -18.30
C GLN A 237 0.69 27.01 -17.86
N ALA A 238 -0.15 26.59 -18.80
CA ALA A 238 -1.43 25.95 -18.50
C ALA A 238 -1.27 24.65 -17.68
N PHE A 239 -0.29 23.81 -18.00
CA PHE A 239 0.01 22.61 -17.20
C PHE A 239 0.45 22.95 -15.78
N SER A 240 1.32 23.95 -15.62
CA SER A 240 1.76 24.40 -14.28
C SER A 240 0.59 24.96 -13.46
N ASP A 241 -0.27 25.76 -14.08
CA ASP A 241 -1.44 26.33 -13.41
C ASP A 241 -2.44 25.23 -13.02
N GLN A 242 -2.69 24.27 -13.90
CA GLN A 242 -3.56 23.13 -13.60
C GLN A 242 -3.01 22.25 -12.47
N GLN A 243 -1.69 22.01 -12.39
CA GLN A 243 -1.09 21.30 -11.25
C GLN A 243 -1.32 22.05 -9.93
N ARG A 244 -1.17 23.38 -9.92
CA ARG A 244 -1.42 24.20 -8.74
C ARG A 244 -2.89 24.15 -8.32
N ASP A 245 -3.81 24.17 -9.28
CA ASP A 245 -5.24 24.14 -9.02
C ASP A 245 -5.67 22.77 -8.50
N LEU A 246 -5.14 21.66 -9.04
CA LEU A 246 -5.35 20.31 -8.50
C LEU A 246 -4.90 20.18 -7.04
N LYS A 247 -3.77 20.80 -6.66
CA LYS A 247 -3.32 20.81 -5.25
C LYS A 247 -4.25 21.58 -4.32
N LYS A 248 -4.82 22.69 -4.77
CA LYS A 248 -5.81 23.45 -3.99
C LYS A 248 -7.12 22.67 -3.89
N GLU A 249 -7.55 22.07 -4.99
CA GLU A 249 -8.74 21.23 -5.04
C GLU A 249 -8.60 20.01 -4.14
N ALA A 250 -7.39 19.46 -3.95
CA ALA A 250 -7.13 18.35 -3.03
C ALA A 250 -7.68 18.60 -1.62
N ILE A 251 -7.41 19.79 -1.08
CA ILE A 251 -7.86 20.17 0.27
C ILE A 251 -9.39 20.24 0.28
N ALA A 252 -9.99 20.91 -0.71
CA ALA A 252 -11.44 21.06 -0.80
C ALA A 252 -12.17 19.72 -1.03
N THR A 253 -11.58 18.81 -1.79
CA THR A 253 -12.12 17.48 -2.07
C THR A 253 -12.01 16.58 -0.84
N ALA A 254 -10.87 16.59 -0.15
CA ALA A 254 -10.71 15.89 1.12
C ALA A 254 -11.73 16.38 2.16
N MET A 255 -11.87 17.70 2.32
CA MET A 255 -12.88 18.29 3.22
C MET A 255 -14.30 17.83 2.88
N ARG A 256 -14.70 17.90 1.61
CA ARG A 256 -16.01 17.42 1.13
C ARG A 256 -16.24 15.94 1.40
N SER A 257 -15.20 15.11 1.30
CA SER A 257 -15.30 13.68 1.57
C SER A 257 -15.42 13.34 3.06
N ILE A 258 -14.87 14.19 3.93
CA ILE A 258 -14.80 13.95 5.38
C ILE A 258 -16.03 14.48 6.11
N GLU A 259 -16.55 15.63 5.70
CA GLU A 259 -17.68 16.32 6.36
C GLU A 259 -18.88 15.41 6.66
N PRO A 260 -19.32 14.50 5.77
CA PRO A 260 -20.43 13.59 6.07
C PRO A 260 -20.16 12.57 7.18
N HIS A 261 -18.89 12.32 7.50
CA HIS A 261 -18.42 11.32 8.47
C HIS A 261 -17.96 11.97 9.78
N LEU A 262 -18.22 13.25 10.00
CA LEU A 262 -17.87 13.92 11.24
C LEU A 262 -19.01 13.79 12.26
N ASN A 263 -18.66 13.37 13.48
CA ASN A 263 -19.59 13.30 14.60
C ASN A 263 -19.95 14.69 15.15
N VAL A 264 -19.14 15.70 14.82
CA VAL A 264 -19.32 17.09 15.27
C VAL A 264 -19.25 18.02 14.05
N PRO A 265 -20.21 18.95 13.87
CA PRO A 265 -20.12 19.95 12.82
C PRO A 265 -18.84 20.78 12.93
N LEU A 266 -18.18 21.02 11.80
CA LEU A 266 -17.00 21.87 11.77
C LEU A 266 -17.38 23.32 12.13
N THR A 267 -16.69 23.86 13.13
CA THR A 267 -16.84 25.26 13.57
C THR A 267 -15.85 26.16 12.83
N THR A 268 -15.98 27.48 13.03
CA THR A 268 -14.99 28.46 12.56
C THR A 268 -13.60 28.23 13.15
N GLU A 269 -13.49 27.50 14.26
CA GLU A 269 -12.21 27.17 14.90
C GLU A 269 -11.66 25.80 14.46
N THR A 270 -12.52 24.79 14.27
CA THR A 270 -12.06 23.43 13.94
C THR A 270 -11.79 23.23 12.45
N ARG A 271 -12.54 23.91 11.56
CA ARG A 271 -12.32 23.82 10.10
C ARG A 271 -10.89 24.20 9.71
N PRO A 272 -10.32 25.35 10.12
CA PRO A 272 -8.96 25.71 9.74
C PRO A 272 -7.89 24.74 10.27
N LYS A 273 -8.11 24.12 11.44
CA LYS A 273 -7.19 23.12 12.01
C LYS A 273 -7.18 21.84 11.17
N LEU A 274 -8.35 21.39 10.72
CA LEU A 274 -8.47 20.25 9.82
C LEU A 274 -7.85 20.54 8.44
N GLU A 275 -8.10 21.72 7.86
CA GLU A 275 -7.48 22.13 6.59
C GLU A 275 -5.94 22.17 6.69
N LEU A 276 -5.41 22.66 7.81
CA LEU A 276 -3.97 22.65 8.07
C LEU A 276 -3.43 21.23 8.19
N SER A 277 -4.19 20.32 8.80
CA SER A 277 -3.83 18.89 8.91
C SER A 277 -3.77 18.22 7.54
N ILE A 278 -4.75 18.48 6.68
CA ILE A 278 -4.77 17.99 5.29
C ILE A 278 -3.58 18.55 4.51
N LYS A 279 -3.27 19.85 4.67
CA LYS A 279 -2.11 20.48 4.03
C LYS A 279 -0.79 19.87 4.49
N ASN A 280 -0.66 19.58 5.78
CA ASN A 280 0.52 18.92 6.34
C ASN A 280 0.68 17.50 5.81
N LEU A 281 -0.41 16.74 5.74
CA LEU A 281 -0.42 15.38 5.17
C LEU A 281 -0.08 15.40 3.67
N LEU A 282 -0.63 16.34 2.91
CA LEU A 282 -0.30 16.50 1.49
C LEU A 282 1.20 16.76 1.32
N LYS A 283 1.76 17.70 2.09
CA LYS A 283 3.19 18.01 2.07
C LYS A 283 4.04 16.80 2.49
N PHE A 284 3.60 16.05 3.50
CA PHE A 284 4.28 14.84 3.95
C PHE A 284 4.33 13.78 2.85
N ALA A 285 3.21 13.54 2.17
CA ALA A 285 3.12 12.62 1.03
C ALA A 285 3.96 13.09 -0.17
N GLU A 286 3.94 14.38 -0.50
CA GLU A 286 4.78 14.97 -1.57
C GLU A 286 6.28 14.77 -1.31
N GLN A 287 6.68 14.73 -0.04
CA GLN A 287 8.06 14.44 0.38
C GLN A 287 8.37 12.94 0.42
N GLY A 288 7.44 12.09 -0.01
CA GLY A 288 7.57 10.64 -0.02
C GLY A 288 7.20 9.97 1.30
N GLY A 289 6.67 10.70 2.28
CA GLY A 289 6.10 10.12 3.50
C GLY A 289 4.89 9.22 3.19
N GLU A 290 4.71 8.17 3.98
CA GLU A 290 3.60 7.23 3.79
C GLU A 290 2.86 7.02 5.10
N VAL A 291 1.53 6.92 5.02
CA VAL A 291 0.64 6.63 6.14
C VAL A 291 -0.11 5.37 5.79
N ASP A 292 -0.03 4.32 6.60
CA ASP A 292 -0.81 3.09 6.43
C ASP A 292 -1.56 2.76 7.71
N ILE A 293 -2.68 2.05 7.59
CA ILE A 293 -3.54 1.71 8.72
C ILE A 293 -3.62 0.19 8.78
N GLU A 294 -3.20 -0.38 9.91
CA GLU A 294 -3.34 -1.80 10.20
C GLU A 294 -4.77 -2.04 10.71
N THR A 295 -5.52 -2.84 9.96
CA THR A 295 -6.86 -3.28 10.34
C THR A 295 -6.73 -4.57 11.15
N PRO A 296 -7.35 -4.67 12.34
CA PRO A 296 -7.38 -5.93 13.08
C PRO A 296 -8.04 -7.02 12.24
N VAL A 297 -7.39 -8.18 12.17
CA VAL A 297 -8.01 -9.41 11.66
C VAL A 297 -9.11 -9.80 12.64
N GLU A 298 -10.23 -10.34 12.15
CA GLU A 298 -11.54 -10.51 12.83
C GLU A 298 -11.57 -11.33 14.14
N SER A 299 -10.47 -11.55 14.85
CA SER A 299 -10.40 -12.46 16.00
C SER A 299 -10.74 -11.84 17.36
N SER A 300 -11.18 -10.58 17.45
CA SER A 300 -11.70 -10.06 18.73
C SER A 300 -13.23 -9.93 18.68
N ASP A 301 -13.92 -11.01 19.06
CA ASP A 301 -15.35 -10.99 19.45
C ASP A 301 -15.66 -9.91 20.53
N GLU A 302 -14.63 -9.33 21.15
CA GLU A 302 -14.73 -8.27 22.15
C GLU A 302 -14.91 -6.85 21.59
N LEU A 303 -14.62 -6.59 20.29
CA LEU A 303 -14.83 -5.25 19.69
C LEU A 303 -16.26 -5.04 19.14
N ALA A 304 -17.08 -6.10 19.10
CA ALA A 304 -18.33 -6.16 18.35
C ALA A 304 -19.60 -6.04 19.21
N SER A 305 -19.53 -5.50 20.43
CA SER A 305 -20.75 -5.31 21.25
C SER A 305 -21.55 -4.06 20.87
N ASP A 306 -20.99 -3.15 20.07
CA ASP A 306 -21.63 -1.90 19.63
C ASP A 306 -21.78 -1.88 18.10
N GLU A 307 -23.02 -1.83 17.61
CA GLU A 307 -23.39 -1.80 16.19
C GLU A 307 -22.76 -0.60 15.46
N THR A 308 -22.57 0.52 16.16
CA THR A 308 -21.96 1.75 15.63
C THR A 308 -20.46 1.56 15.39
N VAL A 309 -19.77 0.91 16.33
CA VAL A 309 -18.33 0.61 16.21
C VAL A 309 -18.09 -0.41 15.11
N ALA A 310 -18.96 -1.41 14.97
CA ALA A 310 -18.89 -2.39 13.89
C ALA A 310 -19.06 -1.74 12.50
N ALA A 311 -20.00 -0.81 12.36
CA ALA A 311 -20.22 -0.09 11.10
C ALA A 311 -19.00 0.76 10.70
N VAL A 312 -18.46 1.58 11.62
CA VAL A 312 -17.26 2.40 11.36
C VAL A 312 -16.05 1.52 11.06
N THR A 313 -15.93 0.37 11.73
CA THR A 313 -14.86 -0.62 11.48
C THR A 313 -14.93 -1.20 10.07
N ALA A 314 -16.12 -1.60 9.62
CA ALA A 314 -16.33 -2.12 8.27
C ALA A 314 -16.02 -1.04 7.21
N GLU A 315 -16.46 0.19 7.46
CA GLU A 315 -16.18 1.32 6.58
C GLU A 315 -14.69 1.64 6.51
N LEU A 316 -13.99 1.68 7.66
CA LEU A 316 -12.55 1.89 7.73
C LEU A 316 -11.80 0.81 6.94
N ARG A 317 -12.17 -0.47 7.09
CA ARG A 317 -11.57 -1.56 6.30
C ARG A 317 -11.73 -1.34 4.81
N ALA A 318 -12.93 -1.01 4.35
CA ALA A 318 -13.19 -0.71 2.95
C ALA A 318 -12.34 0.49 2.47
N MET A 319 -12.28 1.56 3.26
CA MET A 319 -11.50 2.76 2.94
C MET A 319 -9.99 2.49 2.88
N VAL A 320 -9.45 1.65 3.77
CA VAL A 320 -8.03 1.24 3.76
C VAL A 320 -7.69 0.46 2.48
N VAL A 321 -8.56 -0.46 2.06
CA VAL A 321 -8.42 -1.19 0.80
C VAL A 321 -8.43 -0.23 -0.39
N GLU A 322 -9.40 0.68 -0.45
CA GLU A 322 -9.48 1.69 -1.52
C GLU A 322 -8.25 2.60 -1.56
N LYS A 323 -7.76 3.02 -0.40
CA LYS A 323 -6.56 3.84 -0.26
C LYS A 323 -5.32 3.09 -0.77
N ARG A 324 -5.13 1.82 -0.40
CA ARG A 324 -4.00 1.01 -0.88
C ARG A 324 -4.07 0.69 -2.37
N LYS A 325 -5.28 0.53 -2.92
CA LYS A 325 -5.48 0.44 -4.37
C LYS A 325 -5.02 1.73 -5.05
N ALA A 326 -5.41 2.90 -4.54
CA ALA A 326 -4.95 4.17 -5.07
C ALA A 326 -3.41 4.32 -4.98
N ASP A 327 -2.79 3.86 -3.89
CA ASP A 327 -1.32 3.88 -3.73
C ASP A 327 -0.64 2.98 -4.77
N SER A 328 -1.23 1.81 -5.05
CA SER A 328 -0.75 0.90 -6.09
C SER A 328 -0.87 1.51 -7.49
N ASP A 329 -2.00 2.16 -7.80
CA ASP A 329 -2.23 2.83 -9.09
C ASP A 329 -1.24 4.00 -9.29
N LEU A 330 -1.03 4.82 -8.25
CA LEU A 330 -0.04 5.89 -8.25
C LEU A 330 1.37 5.35 -8.51
N LYS A 331 1.71 4.21 -7.89
CA LYS A 331 3.01 3.59 -8.12
C LYS A 331 3.16 3.08 -9.55
N ALA A 332 2.13 2.47 -10.12
CA ALA A 332 2.15 2.01 -11.52
C ALA A 332 2.39 3.18 -12.50
N LEU A 333 1.72 4.32 -12.29
CA LEU A 333 1.97 5.55 -13.05
C LEU A 333 3.41 6.07 -12.89
N THR A 334 3.95 5.96 -11.67
CA THR A 334 5.34 6.36 -11.39
C THR A 334 6.31 5.51 -12.18
N ASP A 335 6.11 4.20 -12.21
CA ASP A 335 6.95 3.25 -12.95
C ASP A 335 6.86 3.52 -14.48
N GLN A 336 5.66 3.81 -15.01
CA GLN A 336 5.48 4.19 -16.42
C GLN A 336 6.28 5.43 -16.81
N ARG A 337 6.25 6.48 -15.98
CA ARG A 337 7.02 7.72 -16.23
C ARG A 337 8.53 7.46 -16.30
N HIS A 338 9.05 6.58 -15.46
CA HIS A 338 10.48 6.22 -15.47
C HIS A 338 10.84 5.46 -16.76
N GLY A 339 9.94 4.59 -17.25
CA GLY A 339 10.09 3.91 -18.54
C GLY A 339 10.21 4.89 -19.73
N HIS A 340 9.28 5.85 -19.84
CA HIS A 340 9.34 6.87 -20.91
C HIS A 340 10.58 7.76 -20.84
N SER A 341 11.09 8.05 -19.64
CA SER A 341 12.31 8.83 -19.46
C SER A 341 13.58 8.09 -19.92
N SER A 342 13.57 6.75 -19.90
CA SER A 342 14.68 5.93 -20.40
C SER A 342 14.67 5.73 -21.92
N GLU A 343 13.50 5.69 -22.57
CA GLU A 343 13.39 5.54 -24.03
C GLU A 343 13.78 6.82 -24.78
N ASN A 344 13.51 8.00 -24.22
CA ASN A 344 13.88 9.28 -24.84
C ASN A 344 15.38 9.65 -24.71
N LYS A 345 16.19 8.82 -24.04
CA LYS A 345 17.64 8.99 -23.90
C LYS A 345 18.47 8.05 -24.78
N SER A 346 17.82 7.16 -25.55
CA SER A 346 18.45 6.32 -26.58
C SER A 346 18.32 6.93 -27.97
#